data_AF-A0A0F9XD56-F1
#
_entry.id   AF-A0A0F9XD56-F1
#
_cell.length_a   1.000
_cell.length_b   1.000
_cell.length_c   1.000
_cell.angle_alpha   90.00
_cell.angle_beta   90.00
_cell.angle_gamma   90.00
#
_symmetry.space_group_name_H-M   'P 1'
#
loop_
_entity.id
_entity.type
_entity.pdbx_description
1 polymer ?
#
loop_
_entity_poly.entity_id
_entity_poly.type
_entity_poly.pdbx_seq_one_letter_code
_entity_poly.pdbx_strand_id
1 'polypeptide(L)'
;MVEKVLVHEANAFSYNDPSGISVRTILDSIAEAFQGMGYQITRWQSQTSNYPLSIKFKYAIFWGGTQSWFPPVKMNCIDHGTEILYAEVDDFGRYWEEGKGDDMPFILCRSLSPFAPNIGGVGGSRVMGTEFPSNGEDVSVRDGDLLVILQHEKNLKLHRDVCPIYRDSTEWLKDLVNCSVLPIRVRKHPSYKILQSTWDIINQYPNARWDDIDDLDESMGQATALACIDSHCGVRAIKEGIPVLTYGMAVYRHPGVSWRCVGWEDTVKYTNRLRRKKCDLDRGAMREFIGYLERNTWKLSDLPERLERFLGGETFVP
;
A
#
# COMPACT_ATOMS: atom_id res chain seq x y z
N MET A 1 -20.09 -32.68 0.52
CA MET A 1 -20.61 -31.37 0.07
C MET A 1 -19.45 -30.69 -0.63
N VAL A 2 -19.60 -30.27 -1.88
CA VAL A 2 -18.48 -29.61 -2.60
C VAL A 2 -18.33 -28.20 -2.04
N GLU A 3 -17.13 -27.87 -1.57
CA GLU A 3 -16.82 -26.55 -1.03
C GLU A 3 -16.64 -25.55 -2.17
N LYS A 4 -17.13 -24.32 -1.98
CA LYS A 4 -17.17 -23.28 -3.02
C LYS A 4 -16.20 -22.16 -2.70
N VAL A 5 -15.58 -21.61 -3.75
CA VAL A 5 -14.71 -20.44 -3.69
C VAL A 5 -15.27 -19.35 -4.59
N LEU A 6 -15.42 -18.14 -4.05
CA LEU A 6 -15.78 -16.96 -4.81
C LEU A 6 -14.50 -16.30 -5.35
N VAL A 7 -14.48 -15.94 -6.63
CA VAL A 7 -13.47 -15.05 -7.22
C VAL A 7 -14.20 -13.80 -7.72
N HIS A 8 -14.02 -12.68 -7.04
CA HIS A 8 -14.67 -11.41 -7.36
C HIS A 8 -13.71 -10.49 -8.13
N GLU A 9 -14.17 -10.00 -9.28
CA GLU A 9 -13.33 -9.33 -10.28
C GLU A 9 -13.89 -7.96 -10.68
N ALA A 10 -14.12 -7.07 -9.71
CA ALA A 10 -14.56 -5.71 -10.05
C ALA A 10 -13.47 -5.00 -10.88
N ASN A 11 -13.80 -4.64 -12.13
CA ASN A 11 -12.95 -3.86 -13.04
C ASN A 11 -11.59 -4.51 -13.44
N ALA A 12 -11.45 -5.84 -13.32
CA ALA A 12 -10.24 -6.56 -13.75
C ALA A 12 -9.90 -6.37 -15.24
N PHE A 13 -10.88 -5.98 -16.07
CA PHE A 13 -10.73 -5.79 -17.51
C PHE A 13 -9.98 -4.52 -17.92
N SER A 14 -9.81 -3.54 -17.02
CA SER A 14 -9.20 -2.24 -17.35
C SER A 14 -7.77 -2.06 -16.87
N TYR A 15 -7.23 -3.02 -16.11
CA TYR A 15 -5.90 -2.91 -15.54
C TYR A 15 -4.96 -3.95 -16.15
N ASN A 16 -4.16 -3.47 -17.11
CA ASN A 16 -2.93 -4.13 -17.51
C ASN A 16 -1.81 -3.46 -16.73
N ASP A 17 -1.10 -4.24 -15.92
CA ASP A 17 0.14 -3.74 -15.33
C ASP A 17 1.13 -3.42 -16.47
N PRO A 18 2.02 -2.42 -16.34
CA PRO A 18 3.09 -2.18 -17.29
C PRO A 18 4.04 -3.36 -17.57
N SER A 19 3.99 -4.49 -16.85
CA SER A 19 4.61 -5.77 -17.25
C SER A 19 3.83 -6.54 -18.33
N GLY A 20 2.60 -6.12 -18.64
CA GLY A 20 1.71 -6.79 -19.58
C GLY A 20 0.90 -7.95 -18.98
N ILE A 21 1.11 -8.30 -17.71
CA ILE A 21 0.29 -9.31 -17.02
C ILE A 21 -1.04 -8.66 -16.62
N SER A 22 -2.14 -9.29 -17.05
CA SER A 22 -3.47 -8.81 -16.69
C SER A 22 -3.87 -9.33 -15.32
N VAL A 23 -4.61 -8.51 -14.55
CA VAL A 23 -5.26 -8.94 -13.30
C VAL A 23 -6.06 -10.23 -13.49
N ARG A 24 -6.68 -10.38 -14.65
CA ARG A 24 -7.45 -11.57 -14.99
C ARG A 24 -6.57 -12.83 -14.98
N THR A 25 -5.37 -12.77 -15.55
CA THR A 25 -4.41 -13.87 -15.55
C THR A 25 -4.09 -14.32 -14.13
N ILE A 26 -3.95 -13.37 -13.20
CA ILE A 26 -3.69 -13.64 -11.79
C ILE A 26 -4.87 -14.37 -11.14
N LEU A 27 -6.07 -13.82 -11.33
CA LEU A 27 -7.30 -14.41 -10.79
C LEU A 27 -7.59 -15.78 -11.42
N ASP A 28 -7.23 -15.99 -12.69
CA ASP A 28 -7.28 -17.28 -13.37
C ASP A 28 -6.35 -18.29 -12.69
N SER A 29 -5.08 -17.93 -12.45
CA SER A 29 -4.13 -18.83 -11.78
C SER A 29 -4.57 -19.22 -10.37
N ILE A 30 -5.14 -18.28 -9.59
CA ILE A 30 -5.71 -18.60 -8.27
C ILE A 30 -6.90 -19.55 -8.43
N ALA A 31 -7.82 -19.25 -9.35
CA ALA A 31 -9.00 -20.09 -9.59
C ALA A 31 -8.60 -21.52 -9.99
N GLU A 32 -7.62 -21.67 -10.88
CA GLU A 32 -7.07 -22.96 -11.32
C GLU A 32 -6.43 -23.73 -10.15
N ALA A 33 -5.68 -23.07 -9.28
CA ALA A 33 -5.11 -23.69 -8.08
C ALA A 33 -6.22 -24.26 -7.18
N PHE A 34 -7.25 -23.48 -6.88
CA PHE A 34 -8.40 -23.95 -6.09
C PHE A 34 -9.18 -25.07 -6.80
N GLN A 35 -9.32 -25.05 -8.13
CA GLN A 35 -9.92 -26.16 -8.89
C GLN A 35 -9.10 -27.44 -8.75
N GLY A 36 -7.77 -27.35 -8.85
CA GLY A 36 -6.85 -28.47 -8.64
C GLY A 36 -6.99 -29.11 -7.25
N MET A 37 -7.36 -28.30 -6.24
CA MET A 37 -7.63 -28.76 -4.88
C MET A 37 -9.06 -29.28 -4.65
N GLY A 38 -9.89 -29.35 -5.70
CA GLY A 38 -11.25 -29.91 -5.65
C GLY A 38 -12.35 -28.93 -5.25
N TYR A 39 -12.06 -27.62 -5.21
CA TYR A 39 -13.08 -26.60 -4.94
C TYR A 39 -13.88 -26.24 -6.19
N GLN A 40 -15.16 -25.91 -6.00
CA GLN A 40 -15.97 -25.32 -7.06
C GLN A 40 -15.79 -23.81 -7.11
N ILE A 41 -15.30 -23.29 -8.24
CA ILE A 41 -15.12 -21.85 -8.42
C ILE A 41 -16.41 -21.19 -8.91
N THR A 42 -16.75 -20.06 -8.28
CA THR A 42 -17.77 -19.13 -8.75
C THR A 42 -17.11 -17.79 -9.02
N ARG A 43 -17.15 -17.32 -10.27
CA ARG A 43 -16.63 -15.99 -10.62
C ARG A 43 -17.74 -14.97 -10.60
N TRP A 44 -17.46 -13.78 -10.07
CA TRP A 44 -18.41 -12.68 -10.00
C TRP A 44 -17.79 -11.37 -10.49
N GLN A 45 -18.35 -10.83 -11.57
CA GLN A 45 -17.81 -9.64 -12.26
C GLN A 45 -18.68 -8.39 -12.10
N SER A 46 -19.79 -8.47 -11.36
CA SER A 46 -20.75 -7.36 -11.27
C SER A 46 -20.45 -6.41 -10.10
N GLN A 47 -20.56 -5.10 -10.38
CA GLN A 47 -20.65 -4.04 -9.37
C GLN A 47 -22.05 -3.93 -8.74
N THR A 48 -23.06 -4.60 -9.30
CA THR A 48 -24.46 -4.46 -8.87
C THR A 48 -24.84 -5.39 -7.71
N SER A 49 -25.86 -4.97 -6.95
CA SER A 49 -26.41 -5.59 -5.74
C SER A 49 -27.10 -6.95 -5.94
N ASN A 50 -27.16 -7.49 -7.15
CA ASN A 50 -27.88 -8.74 -7.46
C ASN A 50 -27.09 -10.00 -7.11
N TYR A 51 -26.32 -9.97 -6.04
CA TYR A 51 -25.61 -11.15 -5.56
C TYR A 51 -26.56 -12.08 -4.81
N PRO A 52 -26.62 -13.38 -5.13
CA PRO A 52 -27.45 -14.32 -4.41
C PRO A 52 -26.90 -14.49 -2.98
N LEU A 53 -27.50 -13.77 -2.03
CA LEU A 53 -27.07 -13.72 -0.62
C LEU A 53 -27.12 -15.10 0.09
N SER A 54 -27.79 -16.09 -0.51
CA SER A 54 -27.98 -17.43 0.05
C SER A 54 -26.83 -18.41 -0.19
N ILE A 55 -25.83 -18.06 -1.01
CA ILE A 55 -24.72 -18.97 -1.29
C ILE A 55 -23.61 -18.78 -0.24
N LYS A 56 -23.29 -19.86 0.47
CA LYS A 56 -22.13 -19.92 1.36
C LYS A 56 -20.89 -20.35 0.59
N PHE A 57 -19.80 -19.61 0.82
CA PHE A 57 -18.48 -19.95 0.30
C PHE A 57 -17.58 -20.34 1.46
N LYS A 58 -16.61 -21.21 1.20
CA LYS A 58 -15.55 -21.48 2.18
C LYS A 58 -14.49 -20.39 2.11
N TYR A 59 -14.10 -20.02 0.89
CA TYR A 59 -13.16 -18.93 0.63
C TYR A 59 -13.74 -17.91 -0.35
N ALA A 60 -13.33 -16.66 -0.21
CA ALA A 60 -13.63 -15.61 -1.18
C ALA A 60 -12.37 -14.80 -1.49
N ILE A 61 -12.01 -14.75 -2.78
CA ILE A 61 -10.94 -13.93 -3.31
C ILE A 61 -11.55 -12.66 -3.86
N PHE A 62 -11.20 -11.52 -3.27
CA PHE A 62 -11.60 -10.22 -3.80
C PHE A 62 -10.41 -9.54 -4.45
N TRP A 63 -10.55 -9.24 -5.74
CA TRP A 63 -9.73 -8.24 -6.40
C TRP A 63 -10.24 -6.85 -6.04
N GLY A 64 -9.41 -6.07 -5.33
CA GLY A 64 -9.82 -4.76 -4.84
C GLY A 64 -10.01 -3.72 -5.93
N GLY A 65 -9.16 -3.71 -6.97
CA GLY A 65 -9.00 -2.53 -7.81
C GLY A 65 -8.88 -1.23 -6.97
N THR A 66 -8.91 -0.08 -7.61
CA THR A 66 -8.83 1.22 -6.91
C THR A 66 -10.17 1.65 -6.27
N GLN A 67 -11.11 0.73 -6.09
CA GLN A 67 -12.48 1.01 -5.66
C GLN A 67 -12.81 0.20 -4.40
N SER A 68 -12.41 0.74 -3.25
CA SER A 68 -12.68 0.21 -1.90
C SER A 68 -14.15 0.23 -1.45
N TRP A 69 -15.08 0.58 -2.33
CA TRP A 69 -16.51 0.63 -2.01
C TRP A 69 -17.08 -0.77 -2.17
N PHE A 70 -17.03 -1.47 -1.04
CA PHE A 70 -17.37 -2.87 -0.90
C PHE A 70 -18.81 -3.18 -1.30
N PRO A 71 -19.04 -4.12 -2.23
CA PRO A 71 -20.38 -4.56 -2.58
C PRO A 71 -21.03 -5.36 -1.42
N PRO A 72 -22.39 -5.46 -1.39
CA PRO A 72 -23.14 -6.37 -0.51
C PRO A 72 -22.60 -7.80 -0.46
N VAL A 73 -21.92 -8.23 -1.53
CA VAL A 73 -21.26 -9.54 -1.67
C VAL A 73 -20.21 -9.79 -0.59
N LYS A 74 -19.35 -8.80 -0.31
CA LYS A 74 -18.29 -8.97 0.66
C LYS A 74 -18.86 -9.03 2.07
N MET A 75 -19.77 -8.13 2.40
CA MET A 75 -20.46 -8.16 3.70
C MET A 75 -21.16 -9.50 3.90
N ASN A 76 -21.81 -10.01 2.86
CA ASN A 76 -22.43 -11.33 2.92
C ASN A 76 -21.43 -12.46 3.15
N CYS A 77 -20.24 -12.41 2.54
CA CYS A 77 -19.18 -13.40 2.80
C CYS A 77 -18.74 -13.35 4.27
N ILE A 78 -18.57 -12.15 4.84
CA ILE A 78 -18.25 -11.95 6.26
C ILE A 78 -19.33 -12.51 7.17
N ASP A 79 -20.60 -12.17 6.91
CA ASP A 79 -21.76 -12.61 7.72
C ASP A 79 -21.91 -14.13 7.72
N HIS A 80 -21.44 -14.79 6.65
CA HIS A 80 -21.45 -16.25 6.52
C HIS A 80 -20.18 -16.94 7.06
N GLY A 81 -19.24 -16.20 7.65
CA GLY A 81 -17.97 -16.74 8.14
C GLY A 81 -17.06 -17.26 7.02
N THR A 82 -17.21 -16.74 5.81
CA THR A 82 -16.33 -17.06 4.67
C THR A 82 -14.95 -16.50 4.94
N GLU A 83 -13.91 -17.30 4.73
CA GLU A 83 -12.54 -16.83 4.84
C GLU A 83 -12.17 -15.99 3.61
N ILE A 84 -11.74 -14.74 3.85
CA ILE A 84 -11.47 -13.80 2.78
C ILE A 84 -9.98 -13.75 2.48
N LEU A 85 -9.64 -14.02 1.23
CA LEU A 85 -8.33 -13.80 0.63
C LEU A 85 -8.39 -12.52 -0.20
N TYR A 86 -7.50 -11.57 0.05
CA TYR A 86 -7.37 -10.41 -0.82
C TYR A 86 -6.37 -10.70 -1.92
N ALA A 87 -6.68 -10.21 -3.12
CA ALA A 87 -5.72 -10.10 -4.19
C ALA A 87 -5.63 -8.63 -4.58
N GLU A 88 -4.44 -8.07 -4.43
CA GLU A 88 -4.08 -6.75 -4.90
C GLU A 88 -2.74 -6.87 -5.60
N VAL A 89 -2.66 -6.42 -6.85
CA VAL A 89 -1.39 -6.09 -7.51
C VAL A 89 -1.15 -4.66 -7.11
N ASP A 90 -0.34 -4.51 -6.09
CA ASP A 90 0.37 -3.26 -5.90
C ASP A 90 1.71 -3.38 -6.64
N ASP A 91 2.27 -2.26 -7.07
CA ASP A 91 3.56 -2.16 -7.78
C ASP A 91 4.76 -2.43 -6.82
N PHE A 92 4.51 -3.23 -5.78
CA PHE A 92 5.42 -3.65 -4.71
C PHE A 92 6.65 -4.39 -5.25
N GLY A 93 6.49 -5.05 -6.40
CA GLY A 93 7.47 -5.95 -6.97
C GLY A 93 8.56 -5.31 -7.81
N ARG A 94 8.22 -4.28 -8.60
CA ARG A 94 9.15 -3.71 -9.58
C ARG A 94 10.38 -3.05 -8.97
N TYR A 95 10.28 -2.59 -7.73
CA TYR A 95 11.34 -1.83 -7.07
C TYR A 95 12.11 -2.63 -6.02
N TRP A 96 11.78 -3.91 -5.83
CA TRP A 96 12.41 -4.73 -4.78
C TRP A 96 13.60 -5.54 -5.26
N GLU A 97 13.70 -5.80 -6.56
CA GLU A 97 14.79 -6.60 -7.15
C GLU A 97 15.36 -5.88 -8.38
N GLU A 98 16.23 -4.89 -8.17
CA GLU A 98 17.19 -4.51 -9.20
C GLU A 98 18.22 -5.63 -9.35
N GLY A 99 17.96 -6.55 -10.27
CA GLY A 99 18.99 -7.49 -10.72
C GLY A 99 18.50 -8.85 -11.18
N LYS A 100 17.79 -8.89 -12.31
CA LYS A 100 17.64 -10.06 -13.20
C LYS A 100 16.91 -11.29 -12.61
N GLY A 101 15.64 -11.47 -13.02
CA GLY A 101 14.96 -12.76 -13.01
C GLY A 101 13.46 -12.66 -12.74
N ASP A 102 12.66 -12.98 -13.75
CA ASP A 102 11.22 -13.30 -13.70
C ASP A 102 10.27 -12.26 -13.05
N ASP A 103 9.92 -11.29 -13.90
CA ASP A 103 8.89 -10.26 -13.72
C ASP A 103 7.51 -10.85 -13.38
N MET A 104 7.09 -10.76 -12.11
CA MET A 104 5.76 -11.19 -11.70
C MET A 104 5.12 -10.22 -10.70
N PRO A 105 3.84 -9.84 -10.89
CA PRO A 105 3.03 -9.25 -9.83
C PRO A 105 3.10 -10.06 -8.53
N PHE A 106 2.85 -9.39 -7.41
CA PHE A 106 2.69 -10.04 -6.11
C PHE A 106 1.20 -10.07 -5.77
N ILE A 107 0.75 -11.11 -5.07
CA ILE A 107 -0.56 -11.12 -4.43
C ILE A 107 -0.35 -10.99 -2.93
N LEU A 108 -0.94 -9.95 -2.35
CA LEU A 108 -1.10 -9.86 -0.91
C LEU A 108 -2.25 -10.76 -0.44
N CYS A 109 -2.08 -12.08 -0.47
CA CYS A 109 -3.06 -13.01 0.12
C CYS A 109 -2.98 -12.94 1.65
N ARG A 110 -3.84 -12.13 2.26
CA ARG A 110 -4.11 -12.18 3.70
C ARG A 110 -5.31 -13.06 3.98
N SER A 111 -5.18 -13.98 4.95
CA SER A 111 -6.33 -14.43 5.72
C SER A 111 -6.80 -13.25 6.58
N LEU A 112 -7.89 -12.60 6.18
CA LEU A 112 -8.65 -11.87 7.18
C LEU A 112 -9.45 -12.91 7.95
N SER A 113 -8.97 -13.24 9.15
CA SER A 113 -9.85 -13.71 10.21
C SER A 113 -11.13 -12.87 10.19
N PRO A 114 -12.32 -13.42 10.50
CA PRO A 114 -13.57 -12.65 10.60
C PRO A 114 -13.49 -11.47 11.60
N PHE A 115 -12.40 -11.34 12.35
CA PHE A 115 -12.08 -10.22 13.25
C PHE A 115 -10.98 -9.27 12.76
N ALA A 116 -10.34 -9.56 11.62
CA ALA A 116 -9.29 -8.73 11.04
C ALA A 116 -9.92 -7.69 10.09
N PRO A 117 -9.79 -6.40 10.37
CA PRO A 117 -10.54 -5.36 9.69
C PRO A 117 -9.81 -4.82 8.46
N ASN A 118 -10.67 -4.34 7.57
CA ASN A 118 -10.39 -3.90 6.21
C ASN A 118 -9.20 -2.94 6.09
N ILE A 119 -8.30 -3.25 5.15
CA ILE A 119 -7.21 -2.34 4.75
C ILE A 119 -7.49 -1.67 3.41
N GLY A 120 -8.28 -2.31 2.55
CA GLY A 120 -8.73 -1.71 1.29
C GLY A 120 -9.90 -0.76 1.51
N GLY A 121 -9.64 0.39 2.12
CA GLY A 121 -10.51 1.56 2.17
C GLY A 121 -11.83 1.43 2.94
N VAL A 122 -12.33 2.62 3.29
CA VAL A 122 -13.49 2.87 4.17
C VAL A 122 -13.27 2.42 5.61
N GLY A 123 -12.71 3.35 6.40
CA GLY A 123 -13.05 3.49 7.81
C GLY A 123 -12.56 2.38 8.74
N GLY A 124 -11.43 2.63 9.41
CA GLY A 124 -11.19 2.05 10.72
C GLY A 124 -9.76 1.58 10.92
N SER A 125 -9.04 2.33 11.74
CA SER A 125 -7.90 1.90 12.54
C SER A 125 -8.21 0.66 13.40
N ARG A 126 -8.45 -0.50 12.79
CA ARG A 126 -8.55 -1.74 13.56
C ARG A 126 -7.62 -2.85 13.06
N VAL A 127 -6.83 -2.63 12.01
CA VAL A 127 -5.66 -3.48 11.73
C VAL A 127 -4.72 -3.44 12.95
N MET A 128 -4.74 -2.31 13.65
CA MET A 128 -3.85 -1.96 14.74
C MET A 128 -4.42 -2.39 16.10
N GLY A 129 -4.68 -3.68 16.25
CA GLY A 129 -4.55 -4.34 17.56
C GLY A 129 -3.15 -4.92 17.79
N THR A 130 -2.33 -4.96 16.73
CA THR A 130 -0.93 -5.35 16.80
C THR A 130 -0.10 -4.08 16.97
N GLU A 131 0.18 -3.73 18.22
CA GLU A 131 1.31 -2.84 18.49
C GLU A 131 2.56 -3.58 17.99
N PHE A 132 3.24 -3.03 16.97
CA PHE A 132 4.57 -3.53 16.64
C PHE A 132 5.47 -3.24 17.84
N PRO A 133 6.07 -4.27 18.46
CA PRO A 133 6.83 -4.09 19.68
C PRO A 133 7.97 -3.10 19.42
N SER A 134 7.95 -2.01 20.17
CA SER A 134 9.05 -1.05 20.22
C SER A 134 10.18 -1.66 21.03
N ASN A 135 11.39 -1.61 20.48
CA ASN A 135 12.59 -1.96 21.23
C ASN A 135 13.33 -0.72 21.75
N GLY A 136 12.79 0.48 21.49
CA GLY A 136 13.37 1.76 21.91
C GLY A 136 14.56 2.19 21.06
N GLU A 137 14.80 1.54 19.91
CA GLU A 137 15.84 1.96 18.97
C GLU A 137 15.32 3.11 18.11
N ASP A 138 15.69 4.34 18.45
CA ASP A 138 15.34 5.52 17.67
C ASP A 138 15.91 5.43 16.24
N VAL A 139 15.12 5.86 15.26
CA VAL A 139 15.58 6.04 13.88
C VAL A 139 16.61 7.18 13.81
N SER A 140 17.80 6.89 13.26
CA SER A 140 18.86 7.89 13.11
C SER A 140 18.49 8.97 12.08
N VAL A 141 18.61 10.25 12.47
CA VAL A 141 18.32 11.38 11.58
C VAL A 141 19.60 11.86 10.89
N ARG A 142 19.69 11.65 9.58
CA ARG A 142 20.80 12.13 8.74
C ARG A 142 20.62 13.59 8.29
N ASP A 143 21.69 14.20 7.78
CA ASP A 143 21.61 15.52 7.13
C ASP A 143 21.09 15.34 5.70
N GLY A 144 20.32 16.31 5.21
CA GLY A 144 19.70 16.23 3.90
C GLY A 144 18.41 17.03 3.79
N ASP A 145 17.67 16.78 2.71
CA ASP A 145 16.37 17.41 2.42
C ASP A 145 15.18 16.53 2.83
N LEU A 146 13.98 17.11 2.76
CA LEU A 146 12.73 16.37 2.73
C LEU A 146 12.46 15.95 1.29
N LEU A 147 12.60 14.65 1.01
CA LEU A 147 12.27 14.08 -0.29
C LEU A 147 10.75 13.92 -0.40
N VAL A 148 10.12 14.64 -1.33
CA VAL A 148 8.68 14.60 -1.58
C VAL A 148 8.41 13.76 -2.81
N ILE A 149 7.65 12.69 -2.64
CA ILE A 149 7.27 11.80 -3.75
C ILE A 149 5.90 12.20 -4.27
N LEU A 150 5.84 12.78 -5.48
CA LEU A 150 4.58 13.05 -6.15
C LEU A 150 3.98 11.74 -6.66
N GLN A 151 2.65 11.65 -6.65
CA GLN A 151 1.90 10.50 -7.17
C GLN A 151 1.08 10.90 -8.39
N HIS A 152 0.64 9.91 -9.15
CA HIS A 152 -0.16 10.15 -10.34
C HIS A 152 -1.56 10.71 -9.94
N GLU A 153 -1.98 11.84 -10.50
CA GLU A 153 -3.25 12.53 -10.14
C GLU A 153 -4.51 11.68 -10.32
N LYS A 154 -4.51 10.72 -11.25
CA LYS A 154 -5.63 9.77 -11.36
C LYS A 154 -5.76 8.91 -10.10
N ASN A 155 -4.64 8.57 -9.45
CA ASN A 155 -4.66 7.88 -8.17
C ASN A 155 -5.21 8.84 -7.11
N LEU A 156 -4.82 10.12 -7.11
CA LEU A 156 -5.31 11.10 -6.14
C LEU A 156 -6.82 11.42 -6.23
N LYS A 157 -7.39 11.39 -7.42
CA LYS A 157 -8.85 11.46 -7.60
C LYS A 157 -9.59 10.24 -7.03
N LEU A 158 -8.93 9.08 -6.97
CA LEU A 158 -9.40 7.89 -6.26
C LEU A 158 -9.13 8.00 -4.74
N HIS A 159 -8.19 8.85 -4.31
CA HIS A 159 -7.74 9.03 -2.93
C HIS A 159 -8.51 10.07 -2.12
N ARG A 160 -9.70 10.57 -2.48
CA ARG A 160 -10.50 11.34 -1.49
C ARG A 160 -10.75 10.53 -0.20
N ASP A 161 -10.85 9.21 -0.33
CA ASP A 161 -11.02 8.28 0.79
C ASP A 161 -9.70 7.97 1.52
N VAL A 162 -8.54 8.23 0.87
CA VAL A 162 -7.21 7.90 1.40
C VAL A 162 -6.50 9.16 1.92
N CYS A 163 -6.68 10.32 1.31
CA CYS A 163 -6.19 11.62 1.77
C CYS A 163 -7.38 12.58 1.91
N PRO A 164 -8.03 12.64 3.09
CA PRO A 164 -9.19 13.50 3.28
C PRO A 164 -8.85 15.01 3.30
N ILE A 165 -7.54 15.35 3.28
CA ILE A 165 -7.05 16.72 3.50
C ILE A 165 -6.82 17.44 2.18
N TYR A 166 -6.18 16.77 1.22
CA TYR A 166 -5.72 17.37 -0.04
C TYR A 166 -6.51 16.87 -1.23
N ARG A 167 -6.90 17.78 -2.12
CA ARG A 167 -7.68 17.45 -3.32
C ARG A 167 -6.80 16.91 -4.45
N ASP A 168 -5.55 17.35 -4.51
CA ASP A 168 -4.57 16.99 -5.54
C ASP A 168 -3.13 17.20 -5.02
N SER A 169 -2.13 16.76 -5.80
CA SER A 169 -0.71 16.90 -5.42
C SER A 169 -0.27 18.36 -5.38
N THR A 170 -0.93 19.23 -6.14
CA THR A 170 -0.54 20.65 -6.26
C THR A 170 -0.87 21.38 -4.97
N GLU A 171 -2.07 21.15 -4.41
CA GLU A 171 -2.48 21.65 -3.09
C GLU A 171 -1.56 21.12 -1.99
N TRP A 172 -1.32 19.80 -1.98
CA TRP A 172 -0.43 19.17 -0.99
C TRP A 172 1.00 19.72 -1.06
N LEU A 173 1.57 19.83 -2.26
CA LEU A 173 2.91 20.37 -2.47
C LEU A 173 2.98 21.84 -2.03
N LYS A 174 1.95 22.65 -2.35
CA LYS A 174 1.88 24.05 -1.93
C LYS A 174 1.96 24.17 -0.41
N ASP A 175 1.22 23.34 0.32
CA ASP A 175 1.29 23.31 1.78
C ASP A 175 2.67 22.90 2.28
N LEU A 176 3.26 21.85 1.70
CA LEU A 176 4.59 21.38 2.07
C LEU A 176 5.65 22.47 1.92
N VAL A 177 5.70 23.18 0.79
CA VAL A 177 6.72 24.23 0.55
C VAL A 177 6.57 25.43 1.47
N ASN A 178 5.34 25.71 1.94
CA ASN A 178 5.07 26.78 2.90
C ASN A 178 5.40 26.41 4.34
N CYS A 179 5.36 25.12 4.68
CA CYS A 179 5.34 24.69 6.08
C CYS A 179 6.56 23.86 6.50
N SER A 180 7.25 23.21 5.57
CA SER A 180 8.48 22.48 5.89
C SER A 180 9.60 23.45 6.29
N VAL A 181 10.26 23.16 7.41
CA VAL A 181 11.50 23.86 7.78
C VAL A 181 12.76 23.22 7.19
N LEU A 182 12.62 22.04 6.57
CA LEU A 182 13.69 21.39 5.83
C LEU A 182 13.65 21.85 4.36
N PRO A 183 14.80 21.95 3.67
CA PRO A 183 14.82 22.05 2.22
C PRO A 183 14.02 20.91 1.60
N ILE A 184 13.34 21.16 0.49
CA ILE A 184 12.48 20.19 -0.19
C ILE A 184 13.10 19.81 -1.51
N ARG A 185 13.15 18.50 -1.77
CA ARG A 185 13.48 17.94 -3.09
C ARG A 185 12.31 17.11 -3.57
N VAL A 186 11.79 17.44 -4.74
CA VAL A 186 10.54 16.87 -5.25
C VAL A 186 10.81 15.92 -6.38
N ARG A 187 10.44 14.66 -6.19
CA ARG A 187 10.55 13.61 -7.20
C ARG A 187 9.21 13.39 -7.88
N LYS A 188 9.21 13.46 -9.21
CA LYS A 188 8.05 13.14 -10.03
C LYS A 188 7.88 11.63 -10.17
N HIS A 189 6.64 11.15 -10.17
CA HIS A 189 6.36 9.78 -10.58
C HIS A 189 6.69 9.61 -12.08
N PRO A 190 7.30 8.50 -12.53
CA PRO A 190 7.74 8.33 -13.93
C PRO A 190 6.64 8.52 -14.97
N SER A 191 5.43 8.04 -14.66
CA SER A 191 4.25 8.19 -15.53
C SER A 191 3.44 9.46 -15.30
N TYR A 192 3.81 10.30 -14.33
CA TYR A 192 3.03 11.48 -13.97
C TYR A 192 3.34 12.67 -14.88
N LYS A 193 2.33 13.11 -15.62
CA LYS A 193 2.38 14.38 -16.34
C LYS A 193 2.19 15.54 -15.36
N ILE A 194 3.30 16.15 -14.98
CA ILE A 194 3.33 17.31 -14.07
C ILE A 194 2.52 18.46 -14.67
N LEU A 195 1.64 19.06 -13.86
CA LEU A 195 0.88 20.25 -14.24
C LEU A 195 1.79 21.49 -14.19
N GLN A 196 1.52 22.48 -15.04
CA GLN A 196 2.27 23.74 -15.03
C GLN A 196 2.22 24.42 -13.65
N SER A 197 1.07 24.36 -12.97
CA SER A 197 0.91 24.88 -11.61
C SER A 197 1.86 24.23 -10.60
N THR A 198 2.18 22.95 -10.76
CA THR A 198 3.15 22.23 -9.92
C THR A 198 4.58 22.72 -10.20
N TRP A 199 4.94 22.93 -11.48
CA TRP A 199 6.21 23.55 -11.86
C TRP A 199 6.37 24.95 -11.28
N ASP A 200 5.33 25.76 -11.36
CA ASP A 200 5.35 27.14 -10.87
C ASP A 200 5.57 27.19 -9.35
N ILE A 201 4.99 26.25 -8.58
CA ILE A 201 5.24 26.15 -7.13
C ILE A 201 6.72 25.88 -6.86
N ILE A 202 7.36 24.92 -7.52
CA ILE A 202 8.78 24.64 -7.26
C ILE A 202 9.67 25.82 -7.62
N ASN A 203 9.39 26.50 -8.73
CA ASN A 203 10.19 27.63 -9.19
C ASN A 203 10.01 28.90 -8.35
N GLN A 204 8.86 29.07 -7.68
CA GLN A 204 8.56 30.24 -6.86
C GLN A 204 9.15 30.16 -5.44
N TYR A 205 9.45 28.95 -4.95
CA TYR A 205 9.84 28.72 -3.56
C TYR A 205 11.33 28.36 -3.48
N PRO A 206 12.19 29.22 -2.89
CA PRO A 206 13.65 29.01 -2.90
C PRO A 206 14.10 27.82 -2.06
N ASN A 207 13.25 27.30 -1.19
CA ASN A 207 13.51 26.10 -0.38
C ASN A 207 13.11 24.80 -1.09
N ALA A 208 12.63 24.84 -2.34
CA ALA A 208 12.19 23.69 -3.10
C ALA A 208 12.98 23.53 -4.41
N ARG A 209 13.25 22.29 -4.81
CA ARG A 209 13.88 21.94 -6.09
C ARG A 209 13.35 20.62 -6.62
N TRP A 210 13.54 20.38 -7.91
CA TRP A 210 13.31 19.06 -8.49
C TRP A 210 14.41 18.09 -8.09
N ASP A 211 14.03 16.81 -7.97
CA ASP A 211 14.97 15.71 -7.84
C ASP A 211 15.48 15.30 -9.22
N ASP A 212 16.74 15.66 -9.50
CA ASP A 212 17.42 15.34 -10.76
C ASP A 212 18.26 14.06 -10.66
N ILE A 213 18.18 13.32 -9.55
CA ILE A 213 18.87 12.03 -9.37
C ILE A 213 18.09 10.94 -10.09
N ASP A 214 18.76 10.19 -10.97
CA ASP A 214 18.10 9.14 -11.74
C ASP A 214 17.64 7.98 -10.83
N ASP A 215 18.52 7.54 -9.93
CA ASP A 215 18.23 6.45 -9.00
C ASP A 215 17.44 6.91 -7.76
N LEU A 216 16.39 6.16 -7.43
CA LEU A 216 15.56 6.44 -6.26
C LEU A 216 16.28 6.11 -4.96
N ASP A 217 17.14 5.09 -4.94
CA ASP A 217 17.82 4.65 -3.73
C ASP A 217 18.92 5.63 -3.34
N GLU A 218 19.68 6.14 -4.32
CA GLU A 218 20.58 7.27 -4.15
C GLU A 218 19.82 8.51 -3.68
N SER A 219 18.66 8.82 -4.27
CA SER A 219 17.85 9.97 -3.87
C SER A 219 17.40 9.88 -2.41
N MET A 220 16.92 8.72 -1.99
CA MET A 220 16.56 8.42 -0.61
C MET A 220 17.78 8.46 0.32
N GLY A 221 18.94 7.99 -0.15
CA GLY A 221 20.22 8.01 0.56
C GLY A 221 20.65 9.41 1.03
N GLN A 222 20.28 10.44 0.27
CA GLN A 222 20.58 11.84 0.54
C GLN A 222 19.47 12.59 1.32
N ALA A 223 18.34 11.93 1.61
CA ALA A 223 17.19 12.55 2.25
C ALA A 223 17.24 12.42 3.79
N THR A 224 16.90 13.50 4.50
CA THR A 224 16.64 13.47 5.96
C THR A 224 15.38 12.67 6.27
N ALA A 225 14.36 12.81 5.43
CA ALA A 225 13.07 12.16 5.56
C ALA A 225 12.35 12.09 4.22
N LEU A 226 11.32 11.25 4.12
CA LEU A 226 10.45 11.14 2.96
C LEU A 226 9.03 11.61 3.30
N ALA A 227 8.43 12.44 2.45
CA ALA A 227 7.02 12.82 2.51
C ALA A 227 6.24 12.21 1.35
N CYS A 228 5.13 11.54 1.67
CA CYS A 228 4.23 10.93 0.69
C CYS A 228 2.79 10.91 1.21
N ILE A 229 1.81 10.80 0.30
CA ILE A 229 0.42 10.60 0.70
C ILE A 229 0.24 9.13 1.09
N ASP A 230 0.43 8.23 0.14
CA ASP A 230 0.33 6.77 0.34
C ASP A 230 1.22 5.99 -0.62
N SER A 231 2.30 6.60 -1.08
CA SER A 231 3.21 6.00 -2.05
C SER A 231 3.94 4.78 -1.48
N HIS A 232 4.08 3.74 -2.30
CA HIS A 232 4.98 2.61 -2.03
C HIS A 232 6.43 3.05 -1.68
N CYS A 233 6.89 4.21 -2.17
CA CYS A 233 8.20 4.75 -1.78
C CYS A 233 8.32 4.96 -0.26
N GLY A 234 7.20 5.14 0.46
CA GLY A 234 7.16 5.15 1.93
C GLY A 234 7.57 3.81 2.54
N VAL A 235 7.17 2.67 1.96
CA VAL A 235 7.60 1.34 2.43
C VAL A 235 9.10 1.15 2.20
N ARG A 236 9.63 1.54 1.03
CA ARG A 236 11.08 1.48 0.77
C ARG A 236 11.85 2.35 1.75
N ALA A 237 11.39 3.58 2.00
CA ALA A 237 11.98 4.46 2.99
C ALA A 237 11.99 3.85 4.40
N ILE A 238 10.91 3.19 4.82
CA ILE A 238 10.85 2.48 6.11
C ILE A 238 11.89 1.34 6.16
N LYS A 239 12.01 0.55 5.08
CA LYS A 239 13.01 -0.54 4.98
C LYS A 239 14.43 -0.01 5.14
N GLU A 240 14.72 1.14 4.54
CA GLU A 240 16.01 1.84 4.63
C GLU A 240 16.20 2.62 5.95
N GLY A 241 15.25 2.57 6.88
CA GLY A 241 15.32 3.28 8.16
C GLY A 241 15.24 4.80 8.01
N ILE A 242 14.49 5.29 7.02
CA ILE A 242 14.27 6.71 6.75
C ILE A 242 12.97 7.14 7.41
N PRO A 243 12.95 8.25 8.17
CA PRO A 243 11.72 8.80 8.70
C PRO A 243 10.70 9.12 7.59
N VAL A 244 9.46 8.67 7.75
CA VAL A 244 8.37 8.91 6.77
C VAL A 244 7.27 9.78 7.36
N LEU A 245 6.91 10.83 6.63
CA LEU A 245 5.75 11.68 6.86
C LEU A 245 4.63 11.23 5.92
N THR A 246 3.55 10.71 6.49
CA THR A 246 2.43 10.09 5.76
C THR A 246 1.18 10.96 5.85
N TYR A 247 0.74 11.51 4.73
CA TYR A 247 -0.41 12.42 4.65
C TYR A 247 -1.74 11.69 4.34
N GLY A 248 -1.67 10.52 3.71
CA GLY A 248 -2.81 9.65 3.42
C GLY A 248 -3.02 8.54 4.44
N MET A 249 -3.96 7.65 4.13
CA MET A 249 -4.31 6.42 4.84
C MET A 249 -3.48 5.27 4.29
N ALA A 250 -2.15 5.40 4.33
CA ALA A 250 -1.26 4.36 3.86
C ALA A 250 -1.24 3.16 4.82
N VAL A 251 -0.96 1.96 4.29
CA VAL A 251 -0.86 0.73 5.09
C VAL A 251 0.22 0.78 6.17
N TYR A 252 1.24 1.60 5.96
CA TYR A 252 2.36 1.84 6.88
C TYR A 252 2.13 3.04 7.82
N ARG A 253 0.92 3.61 7.85
CA ARG A 253 0.53 4.68 8.79
C ARG A 253 0.29 4.14 10.20
N HIS A 254 1.33 3.56 10.80
CA HIS A 254 1.31 2.95 12.12
C HIS A 254 2.19 3.75 13.11
N PRO A 255 1.77 3.91 14.38
CA PRO A 255 2.61 4.48 15.45
C PRO A 255 3.99 3.81 15.50
N GLY A 256 5.04 4.61 15.58
CA GLY A 256 6.43 4.12 15.57
C GLY A 256 6.98 3.79 14.18
N VAL A 257 6.14 3.56 13.15
CA VAL A 257 6.59 3.22 11.79
C VAL A 257 6.65 4.46 10.89
N SER A 258 5.60 5.29 10.91
CA SER A 258 5.60 6.58 10.21
C SER A 258 4.82 7.63 10.97
N TRP A 259 5.11 8.90 10.73
CA TRP A 259 4.32 9.97 11.30
C TRP A 259 3.06 10.20 10.48
N ARG A 260 1.93 10.13 11.16
CA ARG A 260 0.66 10.61 10.63
C ARG A 260 0.70 12.14 10.57
N CYS A 261 0.63 12.69 9.37
CA CYS A 261 0.42 14.12 9.12
C CYS A 261 -1.04 14.37 8.75
N VAL A 262 -1.70 15.30 9.45
CA VAL A 262 -3.09 15.71 9.18
C VAL A 262 -3.17 17.15 8.67
N GLY A 263 -2.03 17.78 8.40
CA GLY A 263 -1.96 19.12 7.82
C GLY A 263 -0.62 19.80 8.07
N TRP A 264 -0.64 21.12 8.01
CA TRP A 264 0.54 21.96 8.12
C TRP A 264 1.19 21.93 9.51
N GLU A 265 0.41 21.89 10.60
CA GLU A 265 0.95 21.88 11.97
C GLU A 265 1.86 20.69 12.23
N ASP A 266 1.44 19.50 11.77
CA ASP A 266 2.24 18.28 11.84
C ASP A 266 3.50 18.38 10.98
N THR A 267 3.38 18.94 9.78
CA THR A 267 4.52 19.16 8.88
C THR A 267 5.58 20.02 9.57
N VAL A 268 5.18 21.16 10.13
CA VAL A 268 6.06 22.08 10.87
C VAL A 268 6.67 21.35 12.08
N LYS A 269 5.85 20.64 12.87
CA LYS A 269 6.28 19.92 14.07
C LYS A 269 7.36 18.88 13.75
N TYR A 270 7.11 17.98 12.79
CA TYR A 270 8.00 16.88 12.49
C TYR A 270 9.27 17.35 11.77
N THR A 271 9.16 18.27 10.80
CA THR A 271 10.35 18.84 10.13
C THR A 271 11.23 19.63 11.10
N ASN A 272 10.66 20.32 12.10
CA ASN A 272 11.45 20.96 13.17
C ASN A 272 12.18 19.97 14.06
N ARG A 273 11.57 18.82 14.37
CA ARG A 273 12.23 17.75 15.13
C ARG A 273 13.41 17.17 14.35
N LEU A 274 13.19 16.85 13.07
CA LEU A 274 14.22 16.34 12.17
C LEU A 274 15.39 17.33 12.02
N ARG A 275 15.11 18.63 11.84
CA ARG A 275 16.14 19.67 11.80
C ARG A 275 17.02 19.69 13.07
N ARG A 276 16.47 19.29 14.21
CA ARG A 276 17.17 19.17 15.50
C ARG A 276 17.74 17.78 15.75
N LYS A 277 17.80 16.92 14.74
CA LYS A 277 18.27 15.53 14.83
C LYS A 277 17.49 14.67 15.82
N LYS A 278 16.18 14.91 15.92
CA LYS A 278 15.27 14.13 16.77
C LYS A 278 14.25 13.38 15.92
N CYS A 279 14.07 12.10 16.20
CA CYS A 279 13.04 11.25 15.63
C CYS A 279 12.54 10.30 16.73
N ASP A 280 11.23 10.20 16.90
CA ASP A 280 10.55 9.29 17.82
C ASP A 280 9.86 8.14 17.06
N LEU A 281 10.30 7.88 15.82
CA LEU A 281 9.99 6.64 15.13
C LEU A 281 10.94 5.55 15.63
N ASP A 282 10.42 4.34 15.71
CA ASP A 282 11.09 3.19 16.31
C ASP A 282 11.54 2.23 15.20
N ARG A 283 12.85 1.97 15.16
CA ARG A 283 13.47 1.11 14.16
C ARG A 283 13.05 -0.36 14.32
N GLY A 284 12.77 -0.82 15.54
CA GLY A 284 12.22 -2.14 15.80
C GLY A 284 10.83 -2.29 15.17
N ALA A 285 9.94 -1.32 15.40
CA ALA A 285 8.60 -1.28 14.84
C ALA A 285 8.63 -1.21 13.30
N MET A 286 9.54 -0.42 12.72
CA MET A 286 9.77 -0.40 11.28
C MET A 286 10.18 -1.78 10.74
N ARG A 287 11.14 -2.45 11.39
CA ARG A 287 11.59 -3.80 10.98
C ARG A 287 10.48 -4.84 11.08
N GLU A 288 9.73 -4.84 12.17
CA GLU A 288 8.60 -5.77 12.36
C GLU A 288 7.49 -5.54 11.34
N PHE A 289 7.20 -4.28 11.02
CA PHE A 289 6.26 -3.94 9.96
C PHE A 289 6.72 -4.45 8.59
N ILE A 290 7.99 -4.25 8.23
CA ILE A 290 8.55 -4.76 6.98
C ILE A 290 8.52 -6.30 6.96
N GLY A 291 8.96 -6.96 8.04
CA GLY A 291 8.88 -8.42 8.14
C GLY A 291 7.44 -8.94 8.08
N TYR A 292 6.48 -8.21 8.64
CA TYR A 292 5.06 -8.52 8.49
C TYR A 292 4.62 -8.41 7.03
N LEU A 293 4.98 -7.35 6.32
CA LEU A 293 4.68 -7.21 4.89
C LEU A 293 5.29 -8.36 4.08
N GLU A 294 6.57 -8.65 4.26
CA GLU A 294 7.27 -9.72 3.55
C GLU A 294 6.64 -11.10 3.78
N ARG A 295 6.24 -11.41 5.02
CA ARG A 295 5.54 -12.68 5.34
C ARG A 295 4.16 -12.79 4.70
N ASN A 296 3.47 -11.67 4.51
CA ASN A 296 2.10 -11.60 4.01
C ASN A 296 1.97 -11.21 2.53
N THR A 297 3.10 -11.04 1.82
CA THR A 297 3.15 -10.75 0.39
C THR A 297 3.64 -11.99 -0.33
N TRP A 298 2.86 -12.51 -1.28
CA TRP A 298 3.20 -13.73 -2.02
C TRP A 298 3.60 -13.37 -3.45
N LYS A 299 4.70 -13.92 -3.96
CA LYS A 299 4.99 -13.87 -5.40
C LYS A 299 3.91 -14.68 -6.12
N LEU A 300 3.50 -14.26 -7.33
CA LEU A 300 2.55 -15.04 -8.13
C LEU A 300 3.00 -16.49 -8.36
N SER A 301 4.31 -16.68 -8.58
CA SER A 301 4.92 -17.99 -8.77
C SER A 301 4.69 -18.94 -7.59
N ASP A 302 4.58 -18.38 -6.38
CA ASP A 302 4.52 -19.14 -5.13
C ASP A 302 3.08 -19.45 -4.72
N LEU A 303 2.09 -18.91 -5.44
CA LEU A 303 0.68 -19.03 -5.06
C LEU A 303 0.19 -20.47 -4.97
N PRO A 304 0.45 -21.37 -5.95
CA PRO A 304 -0.12 -22.70 -5.89
C PRO A 304 0.35 -23.45 -4.64
N GLU A 305 1.66 -23.42 -4.36
CA GLU A 305 2.27 -24.07 -3.21
C GLU A 305 1.83 -23.44 -1.88
N ARG A 306 1.76 -22.10 -1.81
CA ARG A 306 1.32 -21.40 -0.59
C ARG A 306 -0.16 -21.61 -0.30
N LEU A 307 -1.02 -21.61 -1.33
CA LEU A 307 -2.44 -21.94 -1.19
C LEU A 307 -2.59 -23.39 -0.70
N GLU A 308 -1.84 -24.32 -1.26
CA GLU A 308 -1.87 -25.72 -0.83
C GLU A 308 -1.50 -25.88 0.65
N ARG A 309 -0.42 -25.23 1.11
CA ARG A 309 -0.03 -25.20 2.54
C ARG A 309 -1.08 -24.56 3.42
N PHE A 310 -1.60 -23.41 3.01
CA PHE A 310 -2.58 -22.64 3.77
C PHE A 310 -3.88 -23.41 3.96
N LEU A 311 -4.32 -24.15 2.94
CA LEU A 311 -5.58 -24.88 2.90
C LEU A 311 -5.44 -26.34 3.40
N GLY A 312 -4.23 -26.90 3.35
CA GLY A 312 -3.91 -28.29 3.69
C GLY A 312 -3.70 -28.59 5.18
N GLY A 313 -3.74 -27.58 6.05
CA GLY A 313 -3.79 -27.80 7.49
C GLY A 313 -2.47 -28.27 8.14
N GLU A 314 -1.31 -27.89 7.60
CA GLU A 314 -0.10 -27.88 8.43
C GLU A 314 -0.29 -26.81 9.51
N THR A 315 -0.57 -27.31 10.71
CA THR A 315 -0.67 -26.53 11.93
C THR A 315 0.63 -25.76 12.09
N PHE A 316 0.54 -24.44 12.12
CA PHE A 316 1.56 -23.60 12.74
C PHE A 316 1.74 -24.10 14.19
N VAL A 317 2.73 -24.96 14.40
CA VAL A 317 3.31 -25.20 15.71
C VAL A 317 4.44 -24.16 15.83
N PRO A 318 4.45 -23.36 16.91
CA PRO A 318 5.13 -22.06 16.98
C PRO A 318 6.61 -22.05 16.63
#